data_AF-A0A9W6RLP0-F1
#
_entry.id   AF-A0A9W6RLP0-F1
#
_cell.length_a   1.000
_cell.length_b   1.000
_cell.length_c   1.000
_cell.angle_alpha   90.00
_cell.angle_beta   90.00
_cell.angle_gamma   90.00
#
_symmetry.space_group_name_H-M   'P 1'
#
loop_
_entity.id
_entity.type
_entity.pdbx_description
1 polymer ?
#
loop_
_entity_poly.entity_id
_entity_poly.type
_entity_poly.pdbx_seq_one_letter_code
_entity_poly.pdbx_strand_id
1 'polypeptide(L)'
;MAGELVRPGADPKRRASHGMRHPIGVGVNGQGVLPQHGGVPDLWWNDVKNFFDPGLIGALPDVSVSGVSVEDWQAVFDLVRSSGWAWEYREGRVVGSLPSAEVVFARPAGSETGDLRVWPDPAALVIFRPYSADSIDFDVDLRELQGQRRLDLLCAFLATIGRRLGKPVLMAAKGDEEHPVLGFWPEADRVVLLADPRRV
;
A
#
# COMPACT_ATOMS: atom_id res chain seq x y z
N MET A 1 -5.23 38.36 71.19
CA MET A 1 -4.04 38.99 71.81
C MET A 1 -2.83 38.60 70.97
N ALA A 2 -2.25 39.60 70.29
CA ALA A 2 -1.04 39.62 69.42
C ALA A 2 -1.04 38.65 68.21
N GLY A 3 -0.80 39.05 66.95
CA GLY A 3 -0.11 40.20 66.33
C GLY A 3 0.85 39.61 65.27
N GLU A 4 0.45 39.47 64.01
CA GLU A 4 0.75 40.33 62.85
C GLU A 4 2.25 40.47 62.50
N LEU A 5 2.68 40.01 61.30
CA LEU A 5 3.18 40.90 60.23
C LEU A 5 3.42 40.16 58.89
N VAL A 6 3.28 40.92 57.83
CA VAL A 6 3.05 40.55 56.42
C VAL A 6 4.09 41.25 55.53
N ARG A 7 4.71 40.47 54.61
CA ARG A 7 5.26 40.83 53.26
C ARG A 7 6.46 41.83 53.18
N PRO A 8 7.08 42.13 52.00
CA PRO A 8 6.83 41.72 50.60
C PRO A 8 8.07 41.31 49.76
N GLY A 9 7.87 40.87 48.51
CA GLY A 9 8.91 40.78 47.47
C GLY A 9 8.35 40.28 46.15
N ALA A 10 8.45 41.08 45.10
CA ALA A 10 7.69 41.01 43.86
C ALA A 10 8.37 40.21 42.71
N ASP A 11 7.49 39.70 41.83
CA ASP A 11 7.59 39.28 40.41
C ASP A 11 8.51 40.21 39.55
N PRO A 12 9.05 39.88 38.33
CA PRO A 12 8.34 39.15 37.27
C PRO A 12 9.12 38.47 36.08
N LYS A 13 8.33 37.83 35.18
CA LYS A 13 8.55 37.54 33.73
C LYS A 13 9.46 36.37 33.28
N ARG A 14 8.81 35.37 32.65
CA ARG A 14 9.04 34.91 31.24
C ARG A 14 7.90 33.94 30.85
N ARG A 15 6.92 34.39 30.05
CA ARG A 15 6.79 34.26 28.58
C ARG A 15 6.70 32.82 28.05
N ALA A 16 5.51 32.53 27.50
CA ALA A 16 5.18 31.74 26.31
C ALA A 16 5.63 30.25 26.29
N SER A 17 4.90 29.28 25.74
CA SER A 17 4.08 29.30 24.54
C SER A 17 3.31 27.98 24.44
N HIS A 18 2.15 28.02 23.79
CA HIS A 18 1.67 27.05 22.79
C HIS A 18 1.53 25.56 23.14
N GLY A 19 0.33 25.07 22.86
CA GLY A 19 -0.05 23.68 23.00
C GLY A 19 0.74 22.73 22.10
N MET A 20 0.83 21.49 22.56
CA MET A 20 1.28 20.38 21.76
C MET A 20 0.07 19.50 21.46
N ARG A 21 -0.39 19.63 20.21
CA ARG A 21 -1.15 18.60 19.50
C ARG A 21 -0.23 17.38 19.34
N HIS A 22 -0.80 16.20 19.51
CA HIS A 22 -0.17 14.94 19.16
C HIS A 22 0.29 14.94 17.70
N PRO A 23 1.52 14.49 17.38
CA PRO A 23 1.91 14.31 16.00
C PRO A 23 1.40 12.98 15.45
N ILE A 24 0.78 13.12 14.28
CA ILE A 24 0.65 12.22 13.14
C ILE A 24 1.75 11.13 13.14
N GLY A 25 1.33 9.86 13.07
CA GLY A 25 2.23 8.71 12.93
C GLY A 25 2.85 8.67 11.53
N VAL A 26 3.92 9.44 11.33
CA VAL A 26 4.87 9.24 10.22
C VAL A 26 5.87 8.19 10.67
N GLY A 27 5.66 6.94 10.26
CA GLY A 27 6.63 5.87 10.47
C GLY A 27 7.82 6.04 9.53
N VAL A 28 8.85 6.79 9.95
CA VAL A 28 10.17 6.74 9.33
C VAL A 28 11.15 6.14 10.33
N ASN A 29 11.72 4.97 10.00
CA ASN A 29 13.11 4.60 10.24
C ASN A 29 13.39 3.15 9.82
N GLY A 30 14.46 2.97 9.02
CA GLY A 30 15.07 1.68 8.72
C GLY A 30 15.21 1.45 7.23
N GLN A 31 16.42 1.60 6.70
CA GLN A 31 16.77 1.14 5.35
C GLN A 31 16.53 -0.37 5.25
N GLY A 32 15.34 -0.76 4.83
CA GLY A 32 15.04 -2.13 4.40
C GLY A 32 15.61 -2.32 3.01
N VAL A 33 16.89 -2.68 2.93
CA VAL A 33 17.44 -3.26 1.71
C VAL A 33 16.73 -4.59 1.53
N LEU A 34 15.81 -4.67 0.55
CA LEU A 34 15.26 -5.95 0.12
C LEU A 34 16.45 -6.90 -0.13
N PRO A 35 16.39 -8.17 0.34
CA PRO A 35 17.47 -9.10 0.09
C PRO A 35 17.64 -9.22 -1.42
N GLN A 36 18.79 -8.78 -1.93
CA GLN A 36 19.16 -9.05 -3.32
C GLN A 36 19.54 -10.52 -3.41
N HIS A 37 18.55 -11.39 -3.52
CA HIS A 37 18.77 -12.72 -4.07
C HIS A 37 19.12 -12.51 -5.53
N GLY A 38 20.38 -12.74 -5.90
CA GLY A 38 20.83 -12.89 -7.28
C GLY A 38 20.25 -14.16 -7.91
N GLY A 39 18.93 -14.27 -7.94
CA GLY A 39 18.15 -15.30 -8.62
C GLY A 39 17.84 -14.87 -10.04
N VAL A 40 17.60 -15.86 -10.90
CA VAL A 40 17.09 -15.63 -12.26
C VAL A 40 15.76 -14.87 -12.15
N PRO A 41 15.54 -13.79 -12.93
CA PRO A 41 14.29 -13.05 -12.87
C PRO A 41 13.10 -13.96 -13.26
N ASP A 42 11.98 -13.81 -12.55
CA ASP A 42 10.76 -14.58 -12.81
C ASP A 42 10.24 -14.33 -14.24
N LEU A 43 10.39 -13.10 -14.72
CA LEU A 43 9.98 -12.66 -16.05
C LEU A 43 11.03 -11.71 -16.65
N TRP A 44 11.22 -11.76 -17.97
CA TRP A 44 12.08 -10.82 -18.68
C TRP A 44 11.28 -9.66 -19.27
N TRP A 45 11.74 -8.44 -19.05
CA TRP A 45 11.09 -7.21 -19.51
C TRP A 45 10.77 -7.24 -21.00
N ASN A 46 11.72 -7.69 -21.83
CA ASN A 46 11.53 -7.72 -23.27
C ASN A 46 10.39 -8.65 -23.72
N ASP A 47 10.06 -9.66 -22.92
CA ASP A 47 8.99 -10.61 -23.21
C ASP A 47 7.62 -10.05 -22.82
N VAL A 48 7.57 -9.14 -21.83
CA VAL A 48 6.30 -8.73 -21.19
C VAL A 48 5.98 -7.25 -21.32
N LYS A 49 6.89 -6.42 -21.84
CA LYS A 49 6.75 -4.95 -21.89
C LYS A 49 5.44 -4.42 -22.49
N ASN A 50 4.76 -5.19 -23.35
CA ASN A 50 3.46 -4.82 -23.91
C ASN A 50 2.38 -4.74 -22.82
N PHE A 51 2.44 -5.61 -21.81
CA PHE A 51 1.57 -5.53 -20.63
C PHE A 51 1.85 -4.33 -19.72
N PHE A 52 2.92 -3.59 -20.01
CA PHE A 52 3.33 -2.40 -19.26
C PHE A 52 3.20 -1.13 -20.10
N ASP A 53 2.51 -1.18 -21.25
CA ASP A 53 2.15 0.00 -22.04
C ASP A 53 0.89 0.66 -21.45
N PRO A 54 0.99 1.89 -20.89
CA PRO A 54 -0.16 2.61 -20.33
C PRO A 54 -1.27 2.91 -21.34
N GLY A 55 -0.96 2.96 -22.63
CA GLY A 55 -1.93 3.19 -23.70
C GLY A 55 -2.72 1.94 -24.06
N LEU A 56 -2.18 0.75 -23.76
CA LEU A 56 -2.78 -0.54 -24.09
C LEU A 56 -3.54 -1.15 -22.90
N ILE A 57 -2.87 -1.23 -21.75
CA ILE A 57 -3.41 -1.86 -20.54
C ILE A 57 -4.13 -0.83 -19.64
N GLY A 58 -3.93 0.46 -19.91
CA GLY A 58 -4.35 1.56 -19.05
C GLY A 58 -3.26 1.94 -18.06
N ALA A 59 -3.15 3.23 -17.71
CA ALA A 59 -2.07 3.71 -16.84
C ALA A 59 -2.11 3.17 -15.40
N LEU A 60 -3.30 2.73 -14.97
CA LEU A 60 -3.56 2.12 -13.67
C LEU A 60 -4.33 0.81 -13.91
N PRO A 61 -3.66 -0.28 -14.28
CA PRO A 61 -4.29 -1.60 -14.34
C PRO A 61 -4.83 -1.99 -12.98
N ASP A 62 -5.89 -2.78 -13.02
CA ASP A 62 -6.49 -3.34 -11.81
C ASP A 62 -5.71 -4.59 -11.41
N VAL A 63 -5.33 -4.65 -10.14
CA VAL A 63 -4.76 -5.84 -9.52
C VAL A 63 -5.68 -6.32 -8.42
N SER A 64 -6.07 -7.59 -8.47
CA SER A 64 -7.07 -8.15 -7.55
C SER A 64 -6.68 -9.49 -6.94
N VAL A 65 -7.23 -9.75 -5.76
CA VAL A 65 -7.24 -11.06 -5.08
C VAL A 65 -8.69 -11.38 -4.74
N SER A 66 -9.21 -12.45 -5.33
CA SER A 66 -10.60 -12.89 -5.10
C SER A 66 -10.73 -13.89 -3.94
N GLY A 67 -11.95 -14.05 -3.44
CA GLY A 67 -12.26 -15.03 -2.40
C GLY A 67 -11.59 -14.70 -1.07
N VAL A 68 -11.45 -13.42 -0.78
CA VAL A 68 -10.82 -12.90 0.44
C VAL A 68 -11.87 -12.60 1.50
N SER A 69 -11.41 -12.40 2.73
CA SER A 69 -12.25 -11.94 3.85
C SER A 69 -11.70 -10.65 4.48
N VAL A 70 -12.41 -10.13 5.48
CA VAL A 70 -11.94 -9.00 6.30
C VAL A 70 -10.60 -9.34 6.98
N GLU A 71 -10.38 -10.57 7.40
CA GLU A 71 -9.13 -11.04 7.99
C GLU A 71 -7.96 -11.02 6.98
N ASP A 72 -8.22 -11.31 5.72
CA ASP A 72 -7.21 -11.19 4.65
C ASP A 72 -6.82 -9.73 4.41
N TRP A 73 -7.79 -8.82 4.39
CA TRP A 73 -7.54 -7.39 4.36
C TRP A 73 -6.71 -6.92 5.56
N GLN A 74 -7.03 -7.42 6.75
CA GLN A 74 -6.25 -7.14 7.96
C GLN A 74 -4.82 -7.67 7.81
N ALA A 75 -4.64 -8.86 7.24
CA ALA A 75 -3.33 -9.43 6.96
C ALA A 75 -2.49 -8.57 6.01
N VAL A 76 -3.10 -7.94 5.00
CA VAL A 76 -2.44 -6.95 4.13
C VAL A 76 -2.08 -5.68 4.90
N PHE A 77 -2.98 -5.14 5.72
CA PHE A 77 -2.68 -3.95 6.52
C PHE A 77 -1.52 -4.18 7.48
N ASP A 78 -1.47 -5.35 8.12
CA ASP A 78 -0.40 -5.72 9.03
C ASP A 78 0.92 -5.99 8.29
N LEU A 79 0.86 -6.57 7.09
CA LEU A 79 2.01 -6.66 6.19
C LEU A 79 2.56 -5.27 5.89
N VAL A 80 1.73 -4.34 5.38
CA VAL A 80 2.16 -2.97 5.06
C VAL A 80 2.82 -2.27 6.26
N ARG A 81 2.26 -2.44 7.48
CA ARG A 81 2.85 -1.89 8.71
C ARG A 81 4.21 -2.51 9.07
N SER A 82 4.42 -3.78 8.77
CA SER A 82 5.62 -4.53 9.17
C SER A 82 6.71 -4.62 8.09
N SER A 83 6.38 -4.33 6.82
CA SER A 83 7.30 -4.44 5.67
C SER A 83 8.40 -3.38 5.62
N GLY A 84 8.29 -2.30 6.41
CA GLY A 84 9.18 -1.14 6.30
C GLY A 84 8.94 -0.28 5.04
N TRP A 85 7.89 -0.54 4.27
CA TRP A 85 7.47 0.30 3.16
C TRP A 85 6.94 1.63 3.68
N ALA A 86 7.18 2.71 2.93
CA ALA A 86 6.45 3.94 3.17
C ALA A 86 4.98 3.72 2.80
N TRP A 87 4.07 4.24 3.61
CA TRP A 87 2.64 4.13 3.36
C TRP A 87 1.88 5.31 3.93
N GLU A 88 0.68 5.53 3.40
CA GLU A 88 -0.22 6.58 3.82
C GLU A 88 -1.66 6.11 3.61
N TYR A 89 -2.50 6.29 4.62
CA TYR A 89 -3.93 6.04 4.51
C TYR A 89 -4.67 7.37 4.44
N ARG A 90 -5.61 7.48 3.49
CA ARG A 90 -6.44 8.67 3.28
C ARG A 90 -7.91 8.31 3.26
N GLU A 91 -8.74 9.20 3.76
CA GLU A 91 -10.19 9.21 3.54
C GLU A 91 -10.53 10.48 2.76
N GLY A 92 -10.91 10.31 1.50
CA GLY A 92 -11.03 11.40 0.55
C GLY A 92 -9.72 12.19 0.43
N ARG A 93 -9.69 13.40 1.01
CA ARG A 93 -8.50 14.28 1.00
C ARG A 93 -7.75 14.33 2.33
N VAL A 94 -8.20 13.60 3.35
CA VAL A 94 -7.66 13.68 4.70
C VAL A 94 -6.76 12.49 4.98
N VAL A 95 -5.49 12.76 5.26
CA VAL A 95 -4.52 11.75 5.73
C VAL A 95 -4.81 11.41 7.19
N GLY A 96 -4.84 10.11 7.50
CA GLY A 96 -5.18 9.60 8.84
C GLY A 96 -4.40 8.35 9.22
N SER A 97 -4.70 7.82 10.41
CA SER A 97 -4.21 6.51 10.83
C SER A 97 -4.91 5.40 10.04
N LEU A 98 -4.17 4.40 9.59
CA LEU A 98 -4.77 3.19 9.00
C LEU A 98 -5.60 2.45 10.07
N PRO A 99 -6.93 2.28 9.92
CA PRO A 99 -7.77 1.54 10.87
C PRO A 99 -7.51 0.02 10.81
N SER A 100 -8.25 -0.77 11.60
CA SER A 100 -8.39 -2.19 11.32
C SER A 100 -9.29 -2.41 10.09
N ALA A 101 -9.14 -3.53 9.39
CA ALA A 101 -10.00 -3.87 8.27
C ALA A 101 -11.48 -3.93 8.68
N GLU A 102 -11.76 -4.48 9.87
CA GLU A 102 -13.11 -4.48 10.44
C GLU A 102 -13.70 -3.08 10.56
N VAL A 103 -12.93 -2.09 11.02
CA VAL A 103 -13.38 -0.69 11.11
C VAL A 103 -13.55 -0.05 9.73
N VAL A 104 -12.77 -0.46 8.73
CA VAL A 104 -12.95 0.01 7.35
C VAL A 104 -14.26 -0.51 6.76
N PHE A 105 -14.55 -1.81 6.91
CA PHE A 105 -15.73 -2.44 6.31
C PHE A 105 -17.02 -2.33 7.15
N ALA A 106 -16.95 -1.95 8.42
CA ALA A 106 -18.12 -1.65 9.24
C ALA A 106 -18.75 -0.28 8.94
N ARG A 107 -18.17 0.51 8.02
CA ARG A 107 -18.65 1.87 7.72
C ARG A 107 -20.00 1.85 7.01
N PRO A 108 -20.88 2.83 7.29
CA PRO A 108 -22.14 2.96 6.56
C PRO A 108 -21.91 3.13 5.05
N ALA A 109 -22.78 2.51 4.25
CA ALA A 109 -22.79 2.70 2.80
C ALA A 109 -22.86 4.19 2.43
N GLY A 110 -22.04 4.62 1.47
CA GLY A 110 -21.94 6.02 1.06
C GLY A 110 -20.99 6.88 1.91
N SER A 111 -20.33 6.31 2.91
CA SER A 111 -19.19 6.96 3.56
C SER A 111 -18.06 7.22 2.56
N GLU A 112 -17.29 8.28 2.77
CA GLU A 112 -16.08 8.55 1.99
C GLU A 112 -15.17 7.32 2.01
N THR A 113 -14.76 6.85 0.83
CA THR A 113 -13.91 5.66 0.74
C THR A 113 -12.47 6.00 1.14
N GLY A 114 -11.86 5.10 1.90
CA GLY A 114 -10.44 5.15 2.18
C GLY A 114 -9.62 4.66 0.98
N ASP A 115 -8.39 5.17 0.83
CA ASP A 115 -7.35 4.52 0.04
C ASP A 115 -6.09 4.34 0.89
N LEU A 116 -5.38 3.22 0.67
CA LEU A 116 -4.09 2.95 1.29
C LEU A 116 -3.02 2.99 0.20
N ARG A 117 -2.22 4.06 0.20
CA ARG A 117 -1.08 4.25 -0.67
C ARG A 117 0.16 3.61 -0.05
N VAL A 118 0.88 2.83 -0.84
CA VAL A 118 2.08 2.10 -0.41
C VAL A 118 3.17 2.30 -1.45
N TRP A 119 4.40 2.50 -0.97
CA TRP A 119 5.59 2.65 -1.80
C TRP A 119 6.60 1.55 -1.45
N PRO A 120 6.55 0.38 -2.15
CA PRO A 120 7.55 -0.67 -1.99
C PRO A 120 8.96 -0.22 -2.39
N ASP A 121 9.05 0.79 -3.27
CA ASP A 121 10.23 1.59 -3.57
C ASP A 121 9.80 3.06 -3.70
N PRO A 122 10.68 4.04 -3.39
CA PRO A 122 10.32 5.46 -3.40
C PRO A 122 9.73 6.00 -4.70
N ALA A 123 9.92 5.31 -5.82
CA ALA A 123 9.36 5.67 -7.12
C ALA A 123 8.51 4.56 -7.74
N ALA A 124 7.75 3.84 -6.91
CA ALA A 124 6.69 2.93 -7.33
C ALA A 124 5.51 3.00 -6.34
N LEU A 125 4.38 3.57 -6.77
CA LEU A 125 3.15 3.69 -5.99
C LEU A 125 2.20 2.53 -6.26
N VAL A 126 1.68 1.97 -5.18
CA VAL A 126 0.57 1.01 -5.15
C VAL A 126 -0.58 1.65 -4.37
N ILE A 127 -1.82 1.57 -4.88
CA ILE A 127 -3.00 2.18 -4.23
C ILE A 127 -4.03 1.10 -3.96
N PHE A 128 -4.09 0.62 -2.71
CA PHE A 128 -5.15 -0.30 -2.27
C PHE A 128 -6.48 0.41 -2.10
N ARG A 129 -7.53 -0.26 -2.57
CA ARG A 129 -8.91 0.22 -2.62
C ARG A 129 -9.82 -0.74 -1.84
N PRO A 130 -10.06 -0.50 -0.55
CA PRO A 130 -10.96 -1.32 0.26
C PRO A 130 -12.44 -1.03 -0.08
N TYR A 131 -12.84 -1.32 -1.32
CA TYR A 131 -14.21 -1.15 -1.80
C TYR A 131 -15.12 -2.31 -1.36
N SER A 132 -14.57 -3.51 -1.26
CA SER A 132 -15.28 -4.74 -0.89
C SER A 132 -14.44 -5.55 0.09
N ALA A 133 -15.11 -6.26 1.00
CA ALA A 133 -14.45 -7.22 1.88
C ALA A 133 -14.13 -8.55 1.17
N ASP A 134 -14.77 -8.80 0.02
CA ASP A 134 -14.70 -10.07 -0.73
C ASP A 134 -13.64 -10.06 -1.83
N SER A 135 -13.04 -8.89 -2.11
CA SER A 135 -11.92 -8.68 -3.02
C SER A 135 -10.88 -7.75 -2.39
N ILE A 136 -9.59 -8.04 -2.60
CA ILE A 136 -8.52 -7.05 -2.38
C ILE A 136 -8.18 -6.46 -3.72
N ASP A 137 -8.49 -5.18 -3.91
CA ASP A 137 -8.25 -4.46 -5.17
C ASP A 137 -7.20 -3.37 -4.97
N PHE A 138 -6.28 -3.23 -5.92
CA PHE A 138 -5.29 -2.16 -5.92
C PHE A 138 -4.81 -1.79 -7.31
N ASP A 139 -4.47 -0.51 -7.45
CA ASP A 139 -3.88 0.04 -8.66
C ASP A 139 -2.35 0.07 -8.56
N VAL A 140 -1.64 -0.12 -9.67
CA VAL A 140 -0.22 0.23 -9.82
C VAL A 140 -0.02 1.22 -10.96
N ASP A 141 0.98 2.10 -10.90
CA ASP A 141 1.23 3.05 -11.99
C ASP A 141 2.24 2.50 -13.01
N LEU A 142 1.74 2.14 -14.20
CA LEU A 142 2.61 1.62 -15.26
C LEU A 142 3.65 2.64 -15.74
N ARG A 143 3.40 3.95 -15.59
CA ARG A 143 4.41 4.98 -15.94
C ARG A 143 5.63 4.92 -15.03
N GLU A 144 5.46 4.41 -13.81
CA GLU A 144 6.53 4.23 -12.82
C GLU A 144 7.20 2.84 -12.94
N LEU A 145 6.45 1.87 -13.48
CA LEU A 145 6.88 0.47 -13.60
C LEU A 145 7.52 0.13 -14.94
N GLN A 146 8.56 0.87 -15.33
CA GLN A 146 9.25 0.68 -16.61
C GLN A 146 10.63 0.02 -16.46
N GLY A 147 10.89 -1.02 -17.25
CA GLY A 147 12.17 -1.73 -17.32
C GLY A 147 12.33 -2.86 -16.31
N GLN A 148 13.37 -3.68 -16.49
CA GLN A 148 13.57 -4.94 -15.74
C GLN A 148 13.53 -4.77 -14.22
N ARG A 149 14.27 -3.80 -13.66
CA ARG A 149 14.29 -3.57 -12.20
C ARG A 149 12.90 -3.30 -11.62
N ARG A 150 12.05 -2.60 -12.38
CA ARG A 150 10.69 -2.25 -11.96
C ARG A 150 9.73 -3.43 -12.10
N LEU A 151 9.92 -4.25 -13.14
CA LEU A 151 9.22 -5.53 -13.28
C LEU A 151 9.57 -6.46 -12.11
N ASP A 152 10.85 -6.63 -11.78
CA ASP A 152 11.30 -7.48 -10.68
C ASP A 152 10.69 -7.02 -9.34
N LEU A 153 10.61 -5.70 -9.13
CA LEU A 153 9.95 -5.11 -7.98
C LEU A 153 8.46 -5.45 -7.92
N LEU A 154 7.74 -5.31 -9.04
CA LEU A 154 6.33 -5.68 -9.10
C LEU A 154 6.17 -7.17 -8.80
N CYS A 155 6.97 -8.04 -9.42
CA CYS A 155 6.91 -9.48 -9.19
C CYS A 155 7.12 -9.83 -7.71
N ALA A 156 8.15 -9.25 -7.08
CA ALA A 156 8.41 -9.44 -5.67
C ALA A 156 7.27 -8.93 -4.78
N PHE A 157 6.65 -7.80 -5.14
CA PHE A 157 5.52 -7.25 -4.41
C PHE A 157 4.28 -8.15 -4.50
N LEU A 158 3.89 -8.58 -5.71
CA LEU A 158 2.78 -9.51 -5.93
C LEU A 158 3.00 -10.84 -5.20
N ALA A 159 4.22 -11.37 -5.25
CA ALA A 159 4.59 -12.58 -4.53
C ALA A 159 4.51 -12.39 -3.01
N THR A 160 4.90 -11.24 -2.48
CA THR A 160 4.81 -10.94 -1.05
C THR A 160 3.34 -10.93 -0.58
N ILE A 161 2.44 -10.29 -1.34
CA ILE A 161 1.00 -10.29 -1.05
C ILE A 161 0.44 -11.71 -1.16
N GLY A 162 0.69 -12.39 -2.29
CA GLY A 162 0.15 -13.71 -2.55
C GLY A 162 0.62 -14.77 -1.56
N ARG A 163 1.88 -14.74 -1.14
CA ARG A 163 2.40 -15.60 -0.05
C ARG A 163 1.76 -15.30 1.29
N ARG A 164 1.54 -14.02 1.61
CA ARG A 164 0.90 -13.62 2.88
C ARG A 164 -0.53 -14.17 3.01
N LEU A 165 -1.23 -14.24 1.89
CA LEU A 165 -2.63 -14.67 1.80
C LEU A 165 -2.80 -16.14 1.40
N GLY A 166 -1.78 -16.76 0.81
CA GLY A 166 -1.88 -18.08 0.18
C GLY A 166 -2.80 -18.09 -1.04
N LYS A 167 -2.90 -16.98 -1.78
CA LYS A 167 -3.89 -16.77 -2.84
C LYS A 167 -3.26 -16.20 -4.13
N PRO A 168 -3.85 -16.46 -5.31
CA PRO A 168 -3.44 -15.80 -6.55
C PRO A 168 -3.59 -14.29 -6.46
N VAL A 169 -2.67 -13.55 -7.08
CA VAL A 169 -2.74 -12.09 -7.21
C VAL A 169 -2.68 -11.77 -8.69
N LEU A 170 -3.76 -11.26 -9.27
CA LEU A 170 -3.96 -11.17 -10.70
C LEU A 170 -3.93 -9.71 -11.15
N MET A 171 -3.17 -9.39 -12.19
CA MET A 171 -3.18 -8.07 -12.82
C MET A 171 -3.88 -8.18 -14.17
N ALA A 172 -4.86 -7.32 -14.39
CA ALA A 172 -5.62 -7.21 -15.63
C ALA A 172 -5.56 -5.79 -16.20
N ALA A 173 -5.97 -5.66 -17.47
CA ALA A 173 -6.15 -4.32 -18.03
C ALA A 173 -7.23 -3.57 -17.26
N LYS A 174 -7.10 -2.24 -17.22
CA LYS A 174 -8.03 -1.39 -16.48
C LYS A 174 -9.46 -1.60 -16.97
N GLY A 175 -10.34 -2.04 -16.09
CA GLY A 175 -11.75 -2.33 -16.34
C GLY A 175 -12.02 -3.69 -17.00
N ASP A 176 -11.01 -4.58 -17.09
CA ASP A 176 -11.11 -5.90 -17.73
C ASP A 176 -10.62 -7.04 -16.82
N GLU A 177 -11.16 -7.08 -15.60
CA GLU A 177 -10.76 -8.04 -14.54
C GLU A 177 -10.91 -9.52 -14.94
N GLU A 178 -11.75 -9.82 -15.95
CA GLU A 178 -11.99 -11.19 -16.44
C GLU A 178 -10.81 -11.75 -17.25
N HIS A 179 -9.91 -10.89 -17.74
CA HIS A 179 -8.79 -11.28 -18.63
C HIS A 179 -7.43 -10.86 -18.05
N PRO A 180 -6.98 -11.49 -16.94
CA PRO A 180 -5.70 -11.16 -16.34
C PRO A 180 -4.54 -11.49 -17.29
N VAL A 181 -3.53 -10.61 -17.34
CA VAL A 181 -2.36 -10.73 -18.24
C VAL A 181 -1.16 -11.37 -17.55
N LEU A 182 -1.01 -11.15 -16.24
CA LEU A 182 0.00 -11.79 -15.39
C LEU A 182 -0.52 -11.91 -13.95
N GLY A 183 0.11 -12.76 -13.16
CA GLY A 183 -0.22 -12.84 -11.75
C GLY A 183 0.70 -13.76 -10.95
N PHE A 184 0.74 -13.55 -9.63
CA PHE A 184 1.33 -14.52 -8.71
C PHE A 184 0.43 -15.74 -8.58
N TRP A 185 1.02 -16.94 -8.60
CA TRP A 185 0.30 -18.20 -8.44
C TRP A 185 0.90 -19.03 -7.28
N PRO A 186 0.14 -19.34 -6.20
CA PRO A 186 0.67 -19.99 -5.00
C PRO A 186 1.36 -21.33 -5.28
N GLU A 187 0.82 -22.17 -6.15
CA GLU A 187 1.36 -23.50 -6.46
C GLU A 187 2.72 -23.43 -7.16
N ALA A 188 2.97 -22.37 -7.91
CA ALA A 188 4.25 -22.12 -8.57
C ALA A 188 5.20 -21.27 -7.73
N ASP A 189 4.67 -20.63 -6.68
CA ASP A 189 5.35 -19.66 -5.81
C ASP A 189 6.13 -18.58 -6.58
N ARG A 190 5.54 -18.11 -7.69
CA ARG A 190 6.14 -17.09 -8.57
C ARG A 190 5.08 -16.36 -9.39
N VAL A 191 5.49 -15.26 -10.02
CA VAL A 191 4.66 -14.58 -11.02
C VAL A 191 4.75 -15.30 -12.37
N VAL A 192 3.61 -15.51 -13.01
CA VAL A 192 3.47 -16.20 -14.30
C VAL A 192 2.68 -15.35 -15.29
N LEU A 193 2.87 -15.61 -16.58
CA LEU A 193 2.04 -15.05 -17.64
C LEU A 193 0.73 -15.82 -17.75
N LEU A 194 -0.36 -15.07 -17.91
CA LEU A 194 -1.72 -15.60 -18.05
C LEU A 194 -2.29 -15.31 -19.45
N ALA A 195 -1.72 -14.32 -20.15
CA ALA A 195 -2.01 -14.01 -21.55
C ALA A 195 -0.74 -14.09 -22.43
N ASP A 196 -0.92 -14.14 -23.76
CA ASP A 196 0.20 -14.03 -24.72
C ASP A 196 0.54 -12.55 -24.94
N PRO A 197 1.75 -12.07 -24.58
CA PRO A 197 2.15 -10.67 -24.76
C PRO A 197 2.16 -10.18 -26.21
N ARG A 198 2.10 -11.10 -27.18
CA ARG A 198 2.05 -10.78 -28.62
C ARG A 198 0.63 -10.59 -29.15
N ARG A 199 -0.39 -10.78 -28.30
CA ARG A 199 -1.82 -10.74 -28.68
C ARG A 199 -2.60 -9.64 -27.95
N VAL A 200 -1.92 -8.83 -27.14
CA VAL A 200 -2.46 -7.59 -26.58
C VAL A 200 -2.28 -6.45 -27.56
#